data_AF-A0A5S5MBM6-F1
#
_entry.id   AF-A0A5S5MBM6-F1
#
_cell.length_a   1.000
_cell.length_b   1.000
_cell.length_c   1.000
_cell.angle_alpha   90.00
_cell.angle_beta   90.00
_cell.angle_gamma   90.00
#
_symmetry.space_group_name_H-M   'P 1'
#
loop_
_entity.id
_entity.type
_entity.pdbx_description
1 polymer ?
#
loop_
_entity_poly.entity_id
_entity_poly.type
_entity_poly.pdbx_seq_one_letter_code
_entity_poly.pdbx_strand_id
1 'polypeptide(L)'
;MAQTLFLQGQIKSLVSKYQGKDMTDAAGDLILDSLKTGIPSLTETKANLLKEACIWCLTQCGHGNGVSMECSLWTEIFHHPIKWLQGVDIEGMLRAYNADDAVECGAEALSLLLIREKTDFTAITRAAKPSGIDYWLGYKNNAANSLFTKQDARLEISGILKESVTNRTGRRIKMKLSQTKASDKSGIFPVFVSVIEFGQPRAELVRKDGSD
;
A
#
# COMPACT_ATOMS: atom_id res chain seq x y z
N MET A 1 -31.73 -15.70 5.14
CA MET A 1 -31.02 -16.71 4.31
C MET A 1 -30.89 -16.31 2.84
N ALA A 2 -31.92 -15.75 2.19
CA ALA A 2 -31.84 -15.36 0.76
C ALA A 2 -30.81 -14.26 0.43
N GLN A 3 -30.59 -13.30 1.33
CA GLN A 3 -29.65 -12.18 1.12
C GLN A 3 -28.18 -12.61 1.13
N THR A 4 -27.84 -13.64 1.91
CA THR A 4 -26.49 -14.24 1.98
C THR A 4 -26.15 -15.02 0.72
N LEU A 5 -27.11 -15.75 0.16
CA LEU A 5 -26.97 -16.46 -1.11
C LEU A 5 -26.80 -15.51 -2.30
N PHE A 6 -27.46 -14.33 -2.26
CA PHE A 6 -27.32 -13.29 -3.28
C PHE A 6 -25.92 -12.66 -3.26
N LEU A 7 -25.37 -12.33 -2.07
CA LEU A 7 -24.00 -11.83 -1.95
C LEU A 7 -22.96 -12.89 -2.39
N GLN A 8 -23.14 -14.15 -2.00
CA GLN A 8 -22.25 -15.24 -2.42
C GLN A 8 -22.28 -15.46 -3.95
N GLY A 9 -23.43 -15.27 -4.58
CA GLY A 9 -23.58 -15.29 -6.03
C GLY A 9 -22.88 -14.13 -6.74
N GLN A 10 -22.98 -12.91 -6.18
CA GLN A 10 -22.28 -11.73 -6.72
C GLN A 10 -20.76 -11.82 -6.54
N ILE A 11 -20.27 -12.37 -5.42
CA ILE A 11 -18.84 -12.61 -5.18
C ILE A 11 -18.30 -13.66 -6.15
N LYS A 12 -19.00 -14.78 -6.36
CA LYS A 12 -18.58 -15.80 -7.35
C LYS A 12 -18.59 -15.27 -8.78
N SER A 13 -19.56 -14.42 -9.12
CA SER A 13 -19.65 -13.76 -10.43
C SER A 13 -18.51 -12.76 -10.64
N LEU A 14 -18.16 -11.97 -9.63
CA LEU A 14 -16.99 -11.08 -9.67
C LEU A 14 -15.69 -11.88 -9.82
N VAL A 15 -15.48 -12.93 -9.03
CA VAL A 15 -14.30 -13.81 -9.12
C VAL A 15 -14.19 -14.47 -10.51
N SER A 16 -15.29 -14.91 -11.10
CA SER A 16 -15.31 -15.47 -12.46
C SER A 16 -15.02 -14.42 -13.54
N LYS A 17 -15.43 -13.16 -13.35
CA LYS A 17 -15.14 -12.05 -14.28
C LYS A 17 -13.66 -11.64 -14.28
N TYR A 18 -12.91 -11.96 -13.21
CA TYR A 18 -11.46 -11.78 -13.12
C TYR A 18 -10.64 -12.95 -13.69
N GLN A 19 -11.27 -14.05 -14.12
CA GLN A 19 -10.59 -15.20 -14.72
C GLN A 19 -10.42 -15.10 -16.25
N GLY A 20 -10.67 -13.94 -16.85
CA GLY A 20 -10.50 -13.71 -18.29
C GLY A 20 -9.29 -12.82 -18.61
N LYS A 21 -8.21 -13.47 -19.06
CA LYS A 21 -6.91 -12.95 -19.57
C LYS A 21 -5.86 -12.52 -18.53
N ASP A 22 -5.06 -13.53 -18.16
CA ASP A 22 -3.65 -13.48 -17.74
C ASP A 22 -3.27 -12.57 -16.56
N MET A 23 -3.79 -12.88 -15.38
CA MET A 23 -2.98 -12.81 -14.15
C MET A 23 -3.27 -14.05 -13.32
N THR A 24 -2.36 -15.03 -13.39
CA THR A 24 -2.27 -16.03 -12.32
C THR A 24 -1.57 -15.34 -11.15
N ASP A 25 -2.26 -15.20 -10.02
CA ASP A 25 -1.69 -14.72 -8.76
C ASP A 25 -0.58 -15.68 -8.31
N ALA A 26 0.65 -15.47 -8.79
CA ALA A 26 1.79 -16.16 -8.24
C ALA A 26 2.02 -15.64 -6.82
N ALA A 27 2.30 -16.53 -5.88
CA ALA A 27 2.58 -16.13 -4.49
C ALA A 27 3.74 -15.12 -4.47
N GLY A 28 3.41 -13.83 -4.24
CA GLY A 28 4.38 -12.74 -4.21
C GLY A 28 4.14 -11.60 -5.21
N ASP A 29 3.16 -11.64 -6.09
CA ASP A 29 2.90 -10.50 -6.99
C ASP A 29 2.24 -9.32 -6.24
N LEU A 30 2.69 -8.08 -6.53
CA LEU A 30 2.02 -6.87 -6.05
C LEU A 30 1.07 -6.35 -7.13
N ILE A 31 -0.19 -6.78 -7.05
CA ILE A 31 -1.21 -6.47 -8.06
C ILE A 31 -1.96 -5.20 -7.68
N LEU A 32 -1.74 -4.10 -8.41
CA LEU A 32 -2.35 -2.80 -8.09
C LEU A 32 -3.88 -2.81 -8.12
N ASP A 33 -4.48 -3.56 -9.05
CA ASP A 33 -5.95 -3.69 -9.14
C ASP A 33 -6.58 -4.37 -7.92
N SER A 34 -5.79 -5.10 -7.13
CA SER A 34 -6.26 -5.74 -5.90
C SER A 34 -6.45 -4.76 -4.74
N LEU A 35 -5.98 -3.50 -4.84
CA LEU A 35 -6.08 -2.49 -3.78
C LEU A 35 -7.49 -2.27 -3.24
N LYS A 36 -8.51 -2.48 -4.07
CA LYS A 36 -9.92 -2.36 -3.68
C LYS A 36 -10.45 -3.48 -2.79
N THR A 37 -9.62 -4.48 -2.50
CA THR A 37 -10.02 -5.69 -1.77
C THR A 37 -9.16 -5.87 -0.53
N GLY A 38 -9.78 -6.17 0.62
CA GLY A 38 -9.05 -6.49 1.85
C GLY A 38 -8.34 -5.31 2.52
N ILE A 39 -8.62 -4.07 2.11
CA ILE A 39 -8.07 -2.83 2.72
C ILE A 39 -9.24 -1.91 3.10
N PRO A 40 -9.82 -2.05 4.30
CA PRO A 40 -11.02 -1.32 4.71
C PRO A 40 -10.92 0.21 4.65
N SER A 41 -9.71 0.77 4.75
CA SER A 41 -9.50 2.22 4.64
C SER A 41 -9.66 2.78 3.22
N LEU A 42 -9.86 1.93 2.20
CA LEU A 42 -9.98 2.34 0.80
C LEU A 42 -11.39 2.11 0.26
N THR A 43 -11.94 3.13 -0.38
CA THR A 43 -13.05 2.97 -1.32
C THR A 43 -12.51 2.54 -2.69
N GLU A 44 -13.36 2.02 -3.57
CA GLU A 44 -12.93 1.67 -4.94
C GLU A 44 -12.35 2.88 -5.70
N THR A 45 -12.96 4.06 -5.56
CA THR A 45 -12.44 5.30 -6.16
C THR A 45 -11.07 5.67 -5.62
N LYS A 46 -10.86 5.59 -4.30
CA LYS A 46 -9.55 5.89 -3.71
C LYS A 46 -8.51 4.86 -4.14
N ALA A 47 -8.87 3.57 -4.17
CA ALA A 47 -7.99 2.52 -4.67
C ALA A 47 -7.55 2.76 -6.12
N ASN A 48 -8.48 3.19 -7.00
CA ASN A 48 -8.16 3.53 -8.38
C ASN A 48 -7.23 4.75 -8.48
N LEU A 49 -7.47 5.81 -7.70
CA LEU A 49 -6.56 6.96 -7.63
C LEU A 49 -5.14 6.55 -7.23
N LEU A 50 -5.00 5.73 -6.18
CA LEU A 50 -3.70 5.25 -5.71
C LEU A 50 -3.01 4.38 -6.77
N LYS A 51 -3.76 3.51 -7.45
CA LYS A 51 -3.28 2.70 -8.58
C LYS A 51 -2.71 3.58 -9.69
N GLU A 52 -3.47 4.57 -10.16
CA GLU A 52 -3.04 5.44 -11.25
C GLU A 52 -1.77 6.22 -10.89
N ALA A 53 -1.73 6.79 -9.69
CA ALA A 53 -0.54 7.48 -9.19
C ALA A 53 0.70 6.56 -9.15
N CYS A 54 0.53 5.30 -8.72
CA CYS A 54 1.63 4.32 -8.73
C CYS A 54 2.12 4.02 -10.15
N ILE A 55 1.19 3.78 -11.09
CA ILE A 55 1.53 3.54 -12.50
C ILE A 55 2.24 4.76 -13.10
N TRP A 56 1.78 5.97 -12.77
CA TRP A 56 2.42 7.22 -13.17
C TRP A 56 3.87 7.28 -12.68
N CYS A 57 4.12 7.03 -11.39
CA CYS A 57 5.47 7.09 -10.83
C CYS A 57 6.44 6.09 -11.50
N LEU A 58 5.99 4.86 -11.72
CA LEU A 58 6.77 3.84 -12.42
C LEU A 58 7.05 4.25 -13.87
N THR A 59 6.03 4.73 -14.58
CA THR A 59 6.16 5.18 -15.98
C THR A 59 7.12 6.36 -16.10
N GLN A 60 7.03 7.36 -15.21
CA GLN A 60 7.95 8.51 -15.16
C GLN A 60 9.40 8.13 -14.86
N CYS A 61 9.60 6.95 -14.25
CA CYS A 61 10.91 6.38 -14.01
C CYS A 61 11.38 5.44 -15.13
N GLY A 62 10.59 5.26 -16.18
CA GLY A 62 10.91 4.40 -17.33
C GLY A 62 10.57 2.92 -17.11
N HIS A 63 9.79 2.60 -16.07
CA HIS A 63 9.40 1.23 -15.74
C HIS A 63 8.05 0.86 -16.34
N GLY A 64 7.92 -0.39 -16.76
CA GLY A 64 6.70 -0.97 -17.31
C GLY A 64 5.99 -1.91 -16.35
N ASN A 65 4.87 -2.46 -16.83
CA ASN A 65 4.10 -3.48 -16.11
C ASN A 65 4.95 -4.74 -15.86
N GLY A 66 4.94 -5.24 -14.63
CA GLY A 66 5.73 -6.38 -14.19
C GLY A 66 7.15 -6.05 -13.72
N VAL A 67 7.51 -4.76 -13.61
CA VAL A 67 8.80 -4.36 -13.05
C VAL A 67 9.01 -4.96 -11.65
N SER A 68 10.19 -5.53 -11.42
CA SER A 68 10.53 -6.15 -10.14
C SER A 68 10.92 -5.09 -9.11
N MET A 69 10.30 -5.14 -7.93
CA MET A 69 10.62 -4.32 -6.78
C MET A 69 11.36 -5.14 -5.72
N GLU A 70 12.51 -4.65 -5.27
CA GLU A 70 13.21 -5.18 -4.10
C GLU A 70 12.50 -4.70 -2.82
N CYS A 71 12.14 -5.61 -1.94
CA CYS A 71 11.41 -5.30 -0.71
C CYS A 71 12.22 -5.78 0.49
N SER A 72 12.74 -4.84 1.27
CA SER A 72 13.34 -5.10 2.59
C SER A 72 12.24 -5.07 3.64
N LEU A 73 12.04 -6.19 4.34
CA LEU A 73 11.17 -6.30 5.49
C LEU A 73 11.97 -6.89 6.65
N TRP A 74 12.29 -6.05 7.63
CA TRP A 74 13.20 -6.39 8.73
C TRP A 74 14.58 -6.84 8.22
N THR A 75 14.83 -8.15 8.22
CA THR A 75 16.09 -8.78 7.79
C THR A 75 15.96 -9.55 6.49
N GLU A 76 14.74 -9.68 5.97
CA GLU A 76 14.45 -10.47 4.76
C GLU A 76 14.30 -9.54 3.55
N ILE A 77 14.85 -10.00 2.43
CA ILE A 77 14.76 -9.32 1.14
C ILE A 77 13.93 -10.18 0.20
N PHE A 78 12.90 -9.57 -0.38
CA PHE A 78 12.02 -10.20 -1.36
C PHE A 78 12.06 -9.44 -2.67
N HIS A 79 11.71 -10.12 -3.76
CA HIS A 79 11.54 -9.50 -5.06
C HIS A 79 10.12 -9.75 -5.54
N HIS A 80 9.40 -8.67 -5.83
CA HIS A 80 8.00 -8.73 -6.20
C HIS A 80 7.75 -7.96 -7.50
N PRO A 81 7.20 -8.60 -8.54
CA PRO A 81 6.77 -7.86 -9.71
C PRO A 81 5.55 -7.01 -9.35
N ILE A 82 5.58 -5.74 -9.75
CA ILE A 82 4.43 -4.84 -9.65
C ILE A 82 3.60 -4.99 -10.92
N LYS A 83 2.35 -5.45 -10.77
CA LYS A 83 1.46 -5.75 -11.90
C LYS A 83 0.19 -4.91 -11.86
N TRP A 84 -0.32 -4.59 -13.04
CA TRP A 84 -1.64 -3.98 -13.24
C TRP A 84 -2.32 -4.52 -14.49
N LEU A 85 -3.63 -4.36 -14.58
CA LEU A 85 -4.41 -4.75 -15.75
C LEU A 85 -3.97 -4.01 -17.01
N GLN A 86 -4.02 -4.71 -18.14
CA GLN A 86 -3.77 -4.14 -19.46
C GLN A 86 -4.84 -3.11 -19.85
N GLY A 87 -4.51 -2.21 -20.77
CA GLY A 87 -5.45 -1.23 -21.33
C GLY A 87 -5.69 0.01 -20.46
N VAL A 88 -4.77 0.32 -19.55
CA VAL A 88 -4.75 1.58 -18.80
C VAL A 88 -4.37 2.77 -19.70
N ASP A 89 -5.00 3.92 -19.50
CA ASP A 89 -4.69 5.15 -20.24
C ASP A 89 -3.43 5.84 -19.67
N ILE A 90 -2.26 5.30 -20.01
CA ILE A 90 -0.97 5.83 -19.55
C ILE A 90 -0.79 7.31 -19.94
N GLU A 91 -1.14 7.68 -21.17
CA GLU A 91 -0.97 9.05 -21.63
C GLU A 91 -1.88 10.02 -20.87
N GLY A 92 -3.13 9.62 -20.61
CA GLY A 92 -4.05 10.36 -19.75
C GLY A 92 -3.51 10.56 -18.35
N MET A 93 -2.98 9.51 -17.73
CA MET A 93 -2.34 9.60 -16.42
C MET A 93 -1.16 10.58 -16.44
N LEU A 94 -0.28 10.50 -17.44
CA LEU A 94 0.87 11.41 -17.55
C LEU A 94 0.47 12.89 -17.65
N ARG A 95 -0.73 13.20 -18.17
CA ARG A 95 -1.29 14.55 -18.20
C ARG A 95 -2.00 14.95 -16.90
N ALA A 96 -2.56 13.99 -16.17
CA ALA A 96 -3.43 14.24 -15.02
C ALA A 96 -2.68 14.49 -13.72
N TYR A 97 -1.48 13.92 -13.56
CA TYR A 97 -0.71 13.97 -12.31
C TYR A 97 0.62 14.68 -12.49
N ASN A 98 1.18 15.16 -11.37
CA ASN A 98 2.56 15.61 -11.28
C ASN A 98 3.28 14.93 -10.11
N ALA A 99 4.51 15.33 -9.81
CA ALA A 99 5.28 14.68 -8.75
C ALA A 99 4.76 14.98 -7.33
N ASP A 100 4.07 16.11 -7.12
CA ASP A 100 3.66 16.56 -5.79
C ASP A 100 2.54 15.68 -5.22
N ASP A 101 1.64 15.19 -6.08
CA ASP A 101 0.51 14.34 -5.69
C ASP A 101 0.75 12.85 -5.99
N ALA A 102 1.36 12.53 -7.13
CA ALA A 102 1.54 11.14 -7.54
C ALA A 102 2.48 10.36 -6.61
N VAL A 103 3.56 10.99 -6.12
CA VAL A 103 4.56 10.28 -5.31
C VAL A 103 4.00 9.85 -3.97
N GLU A 104 3.20 10.71 -3.34
CA GLU A 104 2.52 10.35 -2.08
C GLU A 104 1.48 9.24 -2.33
N CYS A 105 0.60 9.42 -3.32
CA CYS A 105 -0.45 8.44 -3.63
C CYS A 105 0.11 7.09 -4.13
N GLY A 106 1.14 7.11 -4.96
CA GLY A 106 1.80 5.90 -5.44
C GLY A 106 2.49 5.15 -4.29
N ALA A 107 3.14 5.87 -3.37
CA ALA A 107 3.77 5.25 -2.22
C ALA A 107 2.73 4.66 -1.26
N GLU A 108 1.58 5.32 -1.10
CA GLU A 108 0.44 4.76 -0.38
C GLU A 108 -0.02 3.43 -1.03
N ALA A 109 -0.14 3.38 -2.35
CA ALA A 109 -0.56 2.17 -3.07
C ALA A 109 0.31 0.95 -2.73
N LEU A 110 1.63 1.06 -2.91
CA LEU A 110 2.54 -0.05 -2.70
C LEU A 110 2.71 -0.38 -1.20
N SER A 111 2.71 0.62 -0.32
CA SER A 111 2.81 0.39 1.12
C SER A 111 1.61 -0.37 1.68
N LEU A 112 0.40 -0.03 1.23
CA LEU A 112 -0.82 -0.69 1.67
C LEU A 112 -0.88 -2.15 1.17
N LEU A 113 -0.43 -2.41 -0.06
CA LEU A 113 -0.28 -3.77 -0.57
C LEU A 113 0.77 -4.55 0.24
N LEU A 114 1.96 -3.99 0.46
CA LEU A 114 3.02 -4.65 1.22
C LEU A 114 2.57 -5.02 2.63
N ILE A 115 1.89 -4.11 3.35
CA ILE A 115 1.33 -4.41 4.67
C ILE A 115 0.32 -5.56 4.57
N ARG A 116 -0.60 -5.50 3.61
CA ARG A 116 -1.62 -6.53 3.41
C ARG A 116 -1.03 -7.88 2.96
N GLU A 117 0.09 -7.91 2.25
CA GLU A 117 0.66 -9.17 1.74
C GLU A 117 1.72 -9.77 2.67
N LYS A 118 2.41 -8.95 3.48
CA LYS A 118 3.61 -9.36 4.21
C LYS A 118 3.52 -9.31 5.72
N THR A 119 2.40 -8.84 6.25
CA THR A 119 2.15 -8.81 7.69
C THR A 119 0.78 -9.40 7.99
N ASP A 120 0.41 -9.57 9.25
CA ASP A 120 -0.95 -9.96 9.63
C ASP A 120 -1.95 -8.78 9.67
N PHE A 121 -1.49 -7.59 9.29
CA PHE A 121 -2.26 -6.35 9.37
C PHE A 121 -2.88 -5.93 8.03
N THR A 122 -3.89 -5.06 8.11
CA THR A 122 -4.40 -4.26 7.00
C THR A 122 -4.76 -2.85 7.50
N ALA A 123 -4.81 -1.88 6.59
CA ALA A 123 -5.19 -0.51 6.93
C ALA A 123 -6.70 -0.39 7.10
N ILE A 124 -7.10 0.09 8.28
CA ILE A 124 -8.49 0.13 8.69
C ILE A 124 -9.10 1.53 8.64
N THR A 125 -8.29 2.58 8.82
CA THR A 125 -8.74 3.97 8.84
C THR A 125 -7.55 4.91 8.62
N ARG A 126 -7.74 5.98 7.86
CA ARG A 126 -6.77 7.08 7.77
C ARG A 126 -6.70 7.84 9.08
N ALA A 127 -5.49 8.17 9.53
CA ALA A 127 -5.32 8.96 10.73
C ALA A 127 -5.65 10.45 10.47
N ALA A 128 -6.26 11.11 11.45
CA ALA A 128 -6.45 12.56 11.40
C ALA A 128 -5.10 13.27 11.58
N LYS A 129 -4.84 14.33 10.81
CA LYS A 129 -3.63 15.14 10.94
C LYS A 129 -3.83 16.25 11.98
N PRO A 130 -2.79 16.65 12.75
CA PRO A 130 -1.44 16.09 12.81
C PRO A 130 -1.33 14.92 13.81
N SER A 131 -1.12 13.70 13.33
CA SER A 131 -0.90 12.50 14.17
C SER A 131 0.50 11.89 14.03
N GLY A 132 1.26 12.28 12.99
CA GLY A 132 2.58 11.70 12.69
C GLY A 132 2.52 10.25 12.19
N ILE A 133 1.34 9.79 11.78
CA ILE A 133 1.06 8.52 11.11
C ILE A 133 0.04 8.79 9.99
N ASP A 134 0.01 7.97 8.95
CA ASP A 134 -0.94 8.07 7.83
C ASP A 134 -2.17 7.16 8.04
N TYR A 135 -1.96 5.97 8.60
CA TYR A 135 -3.01 4.97 8.79
C TYR A 135 -2.93 4.29 10.16
N TRP A 136 -4.11 4.00 10.70
CA TRP A 136 -4.28 2.98 11.72
C TRP A 136 -4.41 1.61 11.04
N LEU A 137 -3.78 0.61 11.64
CA LEU A 137 -3.80 -0.78 11.19
C LEU A 137 -4.55 -1.66 12.20
N GLY A 138 -5.15 -2.73 11.71
CA GLY A 138 -5.75 -3.80 12.52
C GLY A 138 -5.46 -5.17 11.90
N TYR A 139 -5.62 -6.24 12.67
CA TYR A 139 -5.44 -7.60 12.14
C TYR A 139 -6.46 -7.94 11.05
N LYS A 140 -5.99 -8.55 9.94
CA LYS A 140 -6.83 -8.86 8.77
C LYS A 140 -8.08 -9.69 9.11
N ASN A 141 -7.94 -10.67 10.00
CA ASN A 141 -9.02 -11.56 10.42
C ASN A 141 -10.13 -10.85 11.23
N ASN A 142 -9.79 -9.73 11.87
CA ASN A 142 -10.69 -8.97 12.73
C ASN A 142 -11.30 -7.76 12.01
N ALA A 143 -10.59 -7.20 11.02
CA ALA A 143 -10.94 -5.97 10.34
C ALA A 143 -12.26 -6.04 9.53
N ALA A 144 -12.64 -7.23 9.04
CA ALA A 144 -13.87 -7.42 8.27
C ALA A 144 -15.12 -7.71 9.11
N ASN A 145 -14.96 -8.16 10.36
CA ASN A 145 -16.04 -8.78 11.14
C ASN A 145 -16.33 -8.09 12.48
N SER A 146 -15.60 -7.04 12.84
CA SER A 146 -15.78 -6.37 14.12
C SER A 146 -16.67 -5.13 14.01
N LEU A 147 -17.70 -5.05 14.87
CA LEU A 147 -18.51 -3.84 15.06
C LEU A 147 -17.68 -2.65 15.60
N PHE A 148 -16.52 -2.94 16.20
CA PHE A 148 -15.55 -1.96 16.67
C PHE A 148 -14.19 -2.26 16.05
N THR A 149 -13.76 -1.40 15.14
CA THR A 149 -12.44 -1.53 14.51
C THR A 149 -11.35 -1.33 15.56
N LYS A 150 -10.65 -2.41 15.93
CA LYS A 150 -9.52 -2.32 16.86
C LYS A 150 -8.29 -1.80 16.14
N GLN A 151 -7.65 -0.79 16.73
CA GLN A 151 -6.35 -0.30 16.29
C GLN A 151 -5.30 -1.15 17.00
N ASP A 152 -4.47 -1.84 16.21
CA ASP A 152 -3.45 -2.77 16.73
C ASP A 152 -2.04 -2.35 16.32
N ALA A 153 -1.90 -1.53 15.27
CA ALA A 153 -0.64 -0.96 14.82
C ALA A 153 -0.84 0.37 14.09
N ARG A 154 0.26 1.05 13.79
CA ARG A 154 0.30 2.33 13.08
C ARG A 154 1.13 2.22 11.81
N LEU A 155 0.84 3.02 10.79
CA LEU A 155 1.61 3.07 9.55
C LEU A 155 1.89 4.52 9.15
N GLU A 156 3.15 4.81 8.86
CA GLU A 156 3.63 6.07 8.29
C GLU A 156 4.34 5.79 6.95
N ILE A 157 4.03 6.57 5.93
CA ILE A 157 4.42 6.30 4.55
C ILE A 157 5.29 7.44 4.01
N SER A 158 6.25 7.11 3.16
CA SER A 158 7.02 8.08 2.38
C SER A 158 7.27 7.56 0.97
N GLY A 159 7.08 8.43 -0.02
CA GLY A 159 7.52 8.18 -1.40
C GLY A 159 8.83 8.90 -1.74
N ILE A 160 9.57 8.34 -2.68
CA ILE A 160 10.71 8.93 -3.36
C ILE A 160 10.57 8.61 -4.85
N LEU A 161 10.41 9.63 -5.70
CA LEU A 161 10.32 9.38 -7.14
C LEU A 161 11.64 8.83 -7.69
N LYS A 162 12.75 9.54 -7.46
CA LYS A 162 14.10 9.12 -7.80
C LYS A 162 15.04 9.44 -6.65
N GLU A 163 15.74 8.43 -6.16
CA GLU A 163 16.73 8.60 -5.10
C GLU A 163 17.89 9.51 -5.53
N SER A 164 18.37 10.29 -4.59
CA SER A 164 19.52 11.18 -4.69
C SER A 164 20.26 11.18 -3.35
N VAL A 165 21.38 11.88 -3.29
CA VAL A 165 22.19 11.99 -2.06
C VAL A 165 21.38 12.60 -0.89
N THR A 166 20.38 13.43 -1.17
CA THR A 166 19.64 14.18 -0.13
C THR A 166 18.36 13.51 0.34
N ASN A 167 17.80 12.56 -0.40
CA ASN A 167 16.48 11.98 -0.12
C ASN A 167 16.49 10.46 0.10
N ARG A 168 17.67 9.87 0.36
CA ARG A 168 17.85 8.41 0.50
C ARG A 168 16.85 7.71 1.41
N THR A 169 16.52 6.45 1.13
CA THR A 169 15.53 5.66 1.90
C THR A 169 15.85 5.63 3.40
N GLY A 170 17.10 5.30 3.77
CA GLY A 170 17.53 5.30 5.17
C GLY A 170 17.44 6.67 5.86
N ARG A 171 17.56 7.77 5.11
CA ARG A 171 17.35 9.14 5.65
C ARG A 171 15.86 9.41 5.87
N ARG A 172 15.00 9.00 4.93
CA ARG A 172 13.54 9.09 5.07
C ARG A 172 13.04 8.27 6.25
N ILE A 173 13.54 7.05 6.46
CA ILE A 173 13.16 6.21 7.60
C ILE A 173 13.46 6.89 8.92
N LYS A 174 14.68 7.40 9.10
CA LYS A 174 15.05 8.12 10.34
C LYS A 174 14.14 9.32 10.59
N MET A 175 13.85 10.08 9.54
CA MET A 175 12.94 11.23 9.61
C MET A 175 11.52 10.81 10.01
N LYS A 176 10.95 9.82 9.32
CA LYS A 176 9.59 9.33 9.55
C LYS A 176 9.44 8.67 10.93
N LEU A 177 10.40 7.86 11.36
CA LEU A 177 10.44 7.33 12.74
C LEU A 177 10.37 8.46 13.78
N SER A 178 11.05 9.58 13.55
CA SER A 178 10.92 10.74 14.46
C SER A 178 9.55 11.41 14.42
N GLN A 179 8.85 11.40 13.29
CA GLN A 179 7.48 11.95 13.18
C GLN A 179 6.48 11.12 13.99
N THR A 180 6.68 9.80 14.07
CA THR A 180 5.81 8.90 14.86
C THR A 180 5.78 9.23 16.36
N LYS A 181 6.75 10.00 16.87
CA LYS A 181 6.79 10.45 18.28
C LYS A 181 5.54 11.22 18.70
N ALA A 182 4.88 11.92 17.77
CA ALA A 182 3.64 12.62 18.05
C ALA A 182 2.49 11.68 18.47
N SER A 183 2.50 10.43 17.97
CA SER A 183 1.54 9.38 18.34
C SER A 183 2.08 8.36 19.32
N ASP A 184 3.30 8.54 19.85
CA ASP A 184 3.87 7.60 20.84
C ASP A 184 3.14 7.67 22.20
N LYS A 185 2.27 8.66 22.44
CA LYS A 185 1.32 8.61 23.57
C LYS A 185 0.35 7.41 23.49
N SER A 186 0.16 6.87 22.29
CA SER A 186 -0.51 5.59 22.02
C SER A 186 0.44 4.38 22.20
N GLY A 187 1.49 4.54 23.01
CA GLY A 187 2.78 3.81 23.03
C GLY A 187 2.74 2.29 23.10
N ILE A 188 1.56 1.71 23.27
CA ILE A 188 1.29 0.27 23.24
C ILE A 188 1.43 -0.30 21.82
N PHE A 189 1.09 0.47 20.77
CA PHE A 189 0.99 -0.09 19.42
C PHE A 189 2.29 0.06 18.61
N PRO A 190 2.78 -1.02 17.96
CA PRO A 190 3.91 -0.92 17.04
C PRO A 190 3.60 0.03 15.89
N VAL A 191 4.64 0.63 15.33
CA VAL A 191 4.55 1.48 14.14
C VAL A 191 5.41 0.93 13.02
N PHE A 192 4.80 0.85 11.85
CA PHE A 192 5.45 0.55 10.58
C PHE A 192 5.80 1.86 9.88
N VAL A 193 7.02 1.94 9.35
CA VAL A 193 7.45 2.99 8.45
C VAL A 193 7.76 2.35 7.11
N SER A 194 7.01 2.73 6.08
CA SER A 194 7.18 2.25 4.72
C SER A 194 7.74 3.36 3.84
N VAL A 195 8.90 3.11 3.22
CA VAL A 195 9.49 4.02 2.24
C VAL A 195 9.56 3.34 0.89
N ILE A 196 8.92 3.96 -0.11
CA ILE A 196 8.85 3.47 -1.48
C ILE A 196 9.69 4.38 -2.38
N GLU A 197 10.59 3.77 -3.15
CA GLU A 197 11.41 4.43 -4.16
C GLU A 197 11.03 3.86 -5.54
N PHE A 198 10.76 4.74 -6.52
CA PHE A 198 10.26 4.35 -7.84
C PHE A 198 11.34 4.30 -8.94
N GLY A 199 12.46 5.02 -8.79
CA GLY A 199 13.52 5.11 -9.78
C GLY A 199 14.30 3.81 -9.95
N GLN A 200 14.59 3.18 -8.82
CA GLN A 200 15.11 1.83 -8.62
C GLN A 200 14.11 1.09 -7.72
N PRO A 201 13.02 0.53 -8.28
CA PRO A 201 11.88 0.03 -7.53
C PRO A 201 12.30 -0.72 -6.27
N ARG A 202 12.16 -0.03 -5.13
CA ARG A 202 12.60 -0.51 -3.82
C ARG A 202 11.62 -0.08 -2.75
N ALA A 203 11.30 -1.01 -1.87
CA ALA A 203 10.56 -0.74 -0.65
C ALA A 203 11.40 -1.11 0.57
N GLU A 204 11.39 -0.22 1.56
CA GLU A 204 12.00 -0.48 2.86
C GLU A 204 10.92 -0.33 3.94
N LEU A 205 10.59 -1.45 4.58
CA LEU A 205 9.55 -1.54 5.59
C LEU A 205 10.17 -1.88 6.95
N VAL A 206 10.15 -0.91 7.85
CA VAL A 206 10.71 -1.02 9.20
C VAL A 206 9.60 -1.02 10.23
N ARG A 207 9.73 -1.86 11.26
CA ARG A 207 8.86 -1.86 12.44
C ARG A 207 9.62 -1.32 13.64
N LYS A 208 9.00 -0.38 14.36
CA LYS A 208 9.37 0.01 15.72
C LYS A 208 8.30 -0.54 16.65
N ASP A 209 8.68 -1.39 17.59
CA ASP A 209 7.75 -1.88 18.60
C ASP A 209 7.26 -0.75 19.51
N GLY A 210 6.08 -0.97 20.11
CA GLY A 210 5.61 -0.12 21.19
C GLY A 210 6.58 -0.18 22.36
N SER A 211 6.71 0.92 23.09
CA SER A 211 7.41 0.95 24.37
C SER A 211 6.35 1.03 25.46
N ASP A 212 6.31 0.01 26.31
CA ASP A 212 5.51 -0.03 27.54
C ASP A 212 5.82 1.18 28.45
#